data_AF-A0A8S0R318-F1
#
_entry.id   AF-A0A8S0R318-F1
#
_cell.length_a   1.000
_cell.length_b   1.000
_cell.length_c   1.000
_cell.angle_alpha   90.00
_cell.angle_beta   90.00
_cell.angle_gamma   90.00
#
_symmetry.space_group_name_H-M   'P 1'
#
loop_
_entity.id
_entity.type
_entity.pdbx_description
1 polymer ?
#
loop_
_entity_poly.entity_id
_entity_poly.type
_entity_poly.pdbx_seq_one_letter_code
_entity_poly.pdbx_strand_id
1 'polypeptide(L)'
;MLNHRTLILELFGLHLIKDFFSPFQLHYQIELKTAPADFRFPTTNQTRHCFTRYIEFHRCVAAKGEESGDCGMFAKYYRSLCPGEWVEKWNEQRENGTFPGPL
;
A
#
# COMPACT_ATOMS: atom_id res chain seq x y z
N MET A 1 -56.51 37.80 -1.31
CA MET A 1 -55.13 38.19 -0.96
C MET A 1 -54.76 37.53 0.37
N LEU A 2 -54.04 36.42 0.34
CA LEU A 2 -53.21 35.92 1.44
C LEU A 2 -52.04 35.18 0.76
N ASN A 3 -50.84 35.64 1.07
CA ASN A 3 -49.65 35.59 0.22
C ASN A 3 -48.97 34.20 0.31
N HIS A 4 -48.75 33.55 -0.83
CA HIS A 4 -48.17 32.20 -0.99
C HIS A 4 -46.65 32.14 -0.70
N ARG A 5 -46.13 33.05 0.14
CA ARG A 5 -44.69 33.28 0.38
C ARG A 5 -44.16 32.77 1.71
N THR A 6 -45.00 32.12 2.52
CA THR A 6 -44.65 31.69 3.90
C THR A 6 -44.74 30.17 4.11
N LEU A 7 -44.65 29.36 3.05
CA LEU A 7 -44.70 27.89 3.16
C LEU A 7 -43.51 27.16 2.50
N ILE A 8 -42.50 27.88 1.97
CA ILE A 8 -41.36 27.29 1.24
C ILE A 8 -40.01 27.49 1.97
N LEU A 9 -40.00 28.03 3.20
CA LEU A 9 -38.75 28.31 3.94
C LEU A 9 -38.42 27.36 5.11
N GLU A 10 -39.20 26.30 5.36
CA GLU A 10 -38.96 25.40 6.51
C GLU A 10 -38.73 23.92 6.14
N LEU A 11 -38.52 23.58 4.85
CA LEU A 11 -38.33 22.17 4.46
C LEU A 11 -37.14 21.85 3.54
N PHE A 12 -36.39 22.85 3.04
CA PHE A 12 -35.25 22.61 2.12
C PHE A 12 -33.90 23.18 2.61
N GLY A 13 -33.78 23.51 3.91
CA GLY A 13 -32.67 24.30 4.44
C GLY A 13 -31.59 23.58 5.26
N LEU A 14 -31.61 22.25 5.42
CA LEU A 14 -30.71 21.57 6.39
C LEU A 14 -29.97 20.33 5.89
N HIS A 15 -30.24 19.83 4.69
CA HIS A 15 -29.60 18.60 4.19
C HIS A 15 -28.43 18.82 3.22
N LEU A 16 -28.23 20.04 2.69
CA LEU A 16 -27.16 20.33 1.71
C LEU A 16 -26.11 21.35 2.19
N ILE A 17 -26.21 21.85 3.42
CA ILE A 17 -25.24 22.83 3.97
C ILE A 17 -24.14 22.12 4.80
N LYS A 18 -24.34 20.87 5.20
CA LYS A 18 -23.33 20.10 5.96
C LYS A 18 -22.10 19.72 5.11
N ASP A 19 -22.22 19.68 3.79
CA ASP A 19 -21.11 19.34 2.88
C ASP A 19 -20.23 20.54 2.50
N PHE A 20 -20.70 21.79 2.71
CA PHE A 20 -20.02 23.00 2.25
C PHE A 20 -19.17 23.69 3.34
N PHE A 21 -19.37 23.34 4.62
CA PHE A 21 -18.66 23.94 5.77
C PHE A 21 -17.74 22.95 6.49
N SER A 22 -17.19 21.97 5.77
CA SER A 22 -16.00 21.24 6.22
C SER A 22 -14.78 21.92 5.60
N PRO A 23 -14.02 22.75 6.34
CA PRO A 23 -12.69 23.12 5.90
C PRO A 23 -11.86 21.85 5.95
N PHE A 24 -11.86 21.12 4.84
CA PHE A 24 -10.80 20.24 4.34
C PHE A 24 -9.72 19.91 5.37
N GLN A 25 -10.06 19.11 6.38
CA GLN A 25 -9.09 18.43 7.19
C GLN A 25 -9.23 16.96 6.85
N LEU A 26 -8.77 16.62 5.64
CA LEU A 26 -8.29 15.27 5.37
C LEU A 26 -7.12 15.07 6.35
N HIS A 27 -7.42 14.61 7.57
CA HIS A 27 -6.40 14.06 8.46
C HIS A 27 -5.90 12.79 7.78
N TYR A 28 -4.98 12.94 6.84
CA TYR A 28 -4.21 11.85 6.29
C TYR A 28 -3.28 11.36 7.40
N GLN A 29 -3.76 10.36 8.14
CA GLN A 29 -2.97 9.70 9.17
C GLN A 29 -1.93 8.81 8.48
N ILE A 30 -0.72 9.36 8.28
CA ILE A 30 0.43 8.59 7.80
C ILE A 30 0.83 7.62 8.91
N GLU A 31 0.54 6.35 8.72
CA GLU A 31 1.03 5.31 9.61
C GLU A 31 2.48 4.96 9.24
N LEU A 32 3.44 5.41 10.06
CA LEU A 32 4.86 5.11 9.89
C LEU A 32 5.16 3.68 10.34
N LYS A 33 5.06 2.73 9.40
CA LYS A 33 5.45 1.33 9.58
C LYS A 33 6.47 0.91 8.51
N THR A 34 7.36 -0.01 8.90
CA THR A 34 8.38 -0.59 8.00
C THR A 34 8.50 -2.10 8.27
N ALA A 35 9.39 -2.77 7.54
CA ALA A 35 9.69 -4.18 7.74
C ALA A 35 10.18 -4.44 9.19
N PRO A 36 9.68 -5.48 9.87
CA PRO A 36 10.12 -5.82 11.22
C PRO A 36 11.55 -6.37 11.22
N ALA A 37 12.21 -6.35 12.38
CA ALA A 37 13.49 -7.02 12.55
C ALA A 37 13.32 -8.54 12.40
N ASP A 38 14.18 -9.15 11.58
CA ASP A 38 14.21 -10.59 11.35
C ASP A 38 15.45 -11.18 12.03
N PHE A 39 15.24 -11.97 13.08
CA PHE A 39 16.32 -12.58 13.87
C PHE A 39 17.20 -13.54 13.07
N ARG A 40 16.77 -14.00 11.89
CA ARG A 40 17.60 -14.77 10.95
C ARG A 40 18.76 -13.94 10.40
N PHE A 41 18.65 -12.61 10.42
CA PHE A 41 19.61 -11.67 9.84
C PHE A 41 20.08 -10.63 10.88
N PRO A 42 20.83 -11.02 11.94
CA PRO A 42 21.23 -10.13 13.02
C PRO A 42 22.37 -9.16 12.65
N THR A 43 23.00 -9.34 11.49
CA THR A 43 24.16 -8.54 11.05
C THR A 43 23.74 -7.22 10.43
N THR A 44 24.61 -6.20 10.49
CA THR A 44 24.38 -4.90 9.83
C THR A 44 24.19 -5.01 8.31
N ASN A 45 24.80 -6.01 7.68
CA ASN A 45 24.62 -6.25 6.24
C ASN A 45 23.24 -6.91 5.98
N GLN A 46 22.32 -6.14 5.39
CA GLN A 46 20.93 -6.55 5.11
C GLN A 46 20.72 -7.09 3.69
N THR A 47 21.78 -7.27 2.89
CA THR A 47 21.68 -7.77 1.50
C THR A 47 20.96 -9.11 1.42
N ARG A 48 21.28 -10.06 2.30
CA ARG A 48 20.61 -11.37 2.34
C ARG A 48 19.16 -11.27 2.80
N HIS A 49 18.85 -10.33 3.69
CA HIS A 49 17.49 -10.10 4.16
C HIS A 49 16.62 -9.57 3.02
N CYS A 50 17.08 -8.54 2.31
CA CYS A 50 16.43 -8.01 1.11
C CYS A 50 16.17 -9.11 0.07
N PHE A 51 17.21 -9.86 -0.32
CA PHE A 51 17.10 -10.92 -1.31
C PHE A 51 16.11 -12.02 -0.90
N THR A 52 16.11 -12.41 0.37
CA THR A 52 15.17 -13.41 0.90
C THR A 52 13.74 -12.93 0.83
N ARG A 53 13.45 -11.67 1.20
CA ARG A 53 12.10 -11.10 1.12
C ARG A 53 11.57 -10.98 -0.31
N TYR A 54 12.44 -10.63 -1.25
CA TYR A 54 12.11 -10.60 -2.68
C TYR A 54 11.70 -11.99 -3.20
N ILE A 55 12.46 -13.03 -2.85
CA ILE A 55 12.13 -14.41 -3.21
C ILE A 55 10.84 -14.88 -2.54
N GLU A 56 10.66 -14.62 -1.23
CA GLU A 56 9.45 -15.00 -0.49
C GLU A 56 8.19 -14.41 -1.14
N PHE A 57 8.25 -13.16 -1.60
CA PHE A 57 7.15 -12.54 -2.34
C PHE A 57 6.83 -13.31 -3.62
N HIS A 58 7.82 -13.58 -4.47
CA HIS A 58 7.57 -14.22 -5.76
C HIS A 58 7.17 -15.69 -5.63
N ARG A 59 7.71 -16.41 -4.65
CA ARG A 59 7.25 -17.77 -4.31
C ARG A 59 5.81 -17.78 -3.82
N CYS A 60 5.41 -16.78 -3.03
CA CYS A 60 4.03 -16.62 -2.59
C CYS A 60 3.09 -16.38 -3.78
N VAL A 61 3.47 -15.48 -4.70
CA VAL A 61 2.68 -15.20 -5.91
C VAL A 61 2.57 -16.44 -6.81
N ALA A 62 3.66 -17.20 -6.98
CA ALA A 62 3.66 -18.43 -7.76
C ALA A 62 2.78 -19.54 -7.14
N ALA A 63 2.74 -19.64 -5.82
CA ALA A 63 1.99 -20.68 -5.12
C ALA A 63 0.49 -20.34 -4.93
N LYS A 64 0.17 -19.09 -4.61
CA LYS A 64 -1.19 -18.67 -4.23
C LYS A 64 -1.91 -17.83 -5.28
N GLY A 65 -1.20 -17.29 -6.27
CA GLY A 65 -1.73 -16.28 -7.18
C GLY A 65 -1.71 -14.87 -6.56
N GLU A 66 -1.69 -13.87 -7.44
CA GLU A 66 -1.57 -12.45 -7.08
C GLU A 66 -2.77 -11.92 -6.27
N GLU A 67 -3.96 -12.52 -6.43
CA GLU A 67 -5.20 -12.07 -5.79
C GLU A 67 -5.34 -12.41 -4.31
N SER A 68 -4.45 -13.25 -3.76
CA SER A 68 -4.64 -13.78 -2.39
C SER A 68 -4.49 -12.73 -1.28
N GLY A 69 -3.99 -11.51 -1.55
CA GLY A 69 -3.78 -10.45 -0.55
C GLY A 69 -2.68 -10.75 0.48
N ASP A 70 -2.50 -12.02 0.82
CA ASP A 70 -1.50 -12.59 1.72
C ASP A 70 -0.06 -12.23 1.31
N CYS A 71 0.22 -12.20 0.00
CA CYS A 71 1.56 -11.89 -0.50
C CYS A 71 1.93 -10.40 -0.40
N GLY A 72 0.94 -9.52 -0.18
CA GLY A 72 1.14 -8.07 -0.10
C GLY A 72 2.06 -7.64 1.05
N MET A 73 2.12 -8.43 2.12
CA MET A 73 3.03 -8.19 3.25
C MET A 73 4.49 -8.31 2.83
N PHE A 74 4.86 -9.37 2.10
CA PHE A 74 6.22 -9.56 1.58
C PHE A 74 6.57 -8.47 0.57
N ALA A 75 5.59 -8.02 -0.22
CA ALA A 75 5.78 -6.93 -1.16
C ALA A 75 6.17 -5.61 -0.49
N LYS A 76 5.53 -5.29 0.64
CA LYS A 76 5.90 -4.13 1.46
C LYS A 76 7.32 -4.29 2.02
N TYR A 77 7.68 -5.48 2.50
CA TYR A 77 8.98 -5.71 3.15
C TYR A 77 10.17 -5.60 2.21
N TYR A 78 10.14 -6.24 1.04
CA TYR A 78 11.28 -6.12 0.12
C TYR A 78 11.41 -4.69 -0.42
N ARG A 79 10.29 -3.96 -0.63
CA ARG A 79 10.33 -2.55 -1.05
C ARG A 79 10.92 -1.61 0.01
N SER A 80 10.75 -1.93 1.30
CA SER A 80 11.36 -1.16 2.38
C SER A 80 12.83 -1.50 2.64
N LEU A 81 13.27 -2.71 2.31
CA LEU A 81 14.63 -3.20 2.59
C LEU A 81 15.59 -3.07 1.41
N CYS A 82 15.11 -3.24 0.19
CA CYS A 82 15.93 -3.32 -1.00
C CYS A 82 16.12 -1.96 -1.67
N PRO A 83 17.32 -1.65 -2.19
CA PRO A 83 17.50 -0.55 -3.13
C PRO A 83 16.64 -0.77 -4.39
N GLY A 84 16.05 0.32 -4.93
CA GLY A 84 15.22 0.25 -6.14
C GLY A 84 15.95 -0.36 -7.34
N GLU A 85 17.20 0.04 -7.55
CA GLU A 85 18.07 -0.48 -8.62
C GLU A 85 18.20 -2.01 -8.60
N TRP A 86 18.29 -2.61 -7.41
CA TRP A 86 18.43 -4.07 -7.29
C TRP A 86 17.13 -4.77 -7.67
N VAL A 87 16.01 -4.23 -7.25
CA VAL A 87 14.68 -4.75 -7.57
C VAL A 87 14.43 -4.69 -9.07
N GLU A 88 14.75 -3.56 -9.71
CA GLU A 88 14.62 -3.38 -11.16
C GLU A 88 15.47 -4.40 -11.92
N LYS A 89 16.76 -4.53 -11.57
CA LYS A 89 17.66 -5.50 -12.19
C LYS A 89 17.17 -6.94 -12.02
N TRP A 90 16.67 -7.31 -10.84
CA TRP A 90 16.12 -8.65 -10.62
C TRP A 90 14.83 -8.88 -11.39
N ASN A 91 13.98 -7.86 -11.56
CA ASN A 91 12.78 -7.95 -12.38
C ASN A 91 13.14 -8.22 -13.85
N GLU A 92 14.11 -7.47 -14.41
CA GLU A 92 14.60 -7.71 -15.77
C GLU A 92 15.18 -9.12 -15.94
N GLN A 93 15.99 -9.58 -14.98
CA GLN A 93 16.52 -10.94 -14.99
C GLN A 93 15.43 -12.01 -14.94
N ARG A 94 14.32 -11.74 -14.24
CA ARG A 94 13.19 -12.67 -14.16
C ARG A 94 12.39 -12.71 -15.45
N GLU A 95 12.14 -11.56 -16.07
CA GLU A 95 11.48 -11.47 -17.37
C GLU A 95 12.32 -12.14 -18.47
N ASN A 96 13.64 -12.02 -18.38
CA ASN A 96 14.59 -12.66 -19.29
C ASN A 96 14.87 -14.15 -18.95
N GLY A 97 14.34 -14.67 -17.84
CA GLY A 97 14.60 -16.06 -17.40
C GLY A 97 16.03 -16.35 -16.94
N THR A 98 16.82 -15.32 -16.63
CA THR A 98 18.23 -15.42 -16.20
C THR A 98 18.44 -15.18 -14.71
N PHE A 99 17.37 -15.12 -13.92
CA PHE A 99 17.45 -14.88 -12.48
C PHE A 99 18.12 -16.06 -11.76
N PRO A 100 19.19 -15.82 -10.96
CA PRO A 100 19.97 -16.90 -10.34
C PRO A 100 19.35 -17.46 -9.05
N GLY A 101 18.27 -16.87 -8.54
CA GLY A 101 17.65 -17.28 -7.27
C GLY A 101 16.53 -18.31 -7.45
N PRO A 102 16.19 -19.05 -6.37
CA PRO A 102 15.11 -20.05 -6.41
C PRO A 102 13.74 -19.38 -6.35
N LEU A 103 13.06 -19.30 -7.49
CA LEU A 103 11.68 -18.80 -7.63
C LEU A 103 10.66 -19.93 -7.67
#